data_AF-A0A9X0CRQ8-F1
#
_entry.id   AF-A0A9X0CRQ8-F1
#
_cell.length_a   1.000
_cell.length_b   1.000
_cell.length_c   1.000
_cell.angle_alpha   90.00
_cell.angle_beta   90.00
_cell.angle_gamma   90.00
#
_symmetry.space_group_name_H-M   'P 1'
#
loop_
_entity.id
_entity.type
_entity.pdbx_description
1 polymer ?
#
loop_
_entity_poly.entity_id
_entity_poly.type
_entity_poly.pdbx_seq_one_letter_code
_entity_poly.pdbx_strand_id
1 'polypeptide(L)'
;MTAIDETRQRTFYVALTFSDKVANKDYAMTGIQTGKGKDITIEAKEVKSGDALGDESVFEPMYYWSYTMFRNKSYNNLYLGCDNTGKTTLVENVDLNYPNPQALFVLNKVTFLTGA
;
A
#
# COMPACT_ATOMS: atom_id res chain seq x y z
N MET A 1 -2.94 26.67 -22.80
CA MET A 1 -2.06 25.97 -21.86
C MET A 1 -2.56 26.31 -20.47
N THR A 2 -3.29 25.40 -19.84
CA THR A 2 -3.98 25.68 -18.58
C THR A 2 -3.09 25.21 -17.45
N ALA A 3 -2.68 26.13 -16.59
CA ALA A 3 -1.98 25.78 -15.35
C ALA A 3 -2.93 24.95 -14.49
N ILE A 4 -2.56 23.69 -14.23
CA ILE A 4 -3.20 22.87 -13.21
C ILE A 4 -2.61 23.35 -11.89
N ASP A 5 -3.48 23.77 -10.98
CA ASP A 5 -3.11 24.13 -9.62
C ASP A 5 -2.55 22.90 -8.88
N GLU A 6 -1.22 22.85 -8.73
CA GLU A 6 -0.48 21.78 -8.05
C GLU A 6 -0.63 21.84 -6.51
N THR A 7 -1.31 22.84 -5.95
CA THR A 7 -1.36 23.06 -4.49
C THR A 7 -2.43 22.22 -3.77
N ARG A 8 -3.37 21.62 -4.51
CA ARG A 8 -4.25 20.60 -3.94
C ARG A 8 -3.58 19.23 -4.05
N GLN A 9 -2.70 18.92 -3.10
CA GLN A 9 -2.39 17.52 -2.79
C GLN A 9 -3.71 16.83 -2.44
N ARG A 10 -4.35 16.18 -3.42
CA ARG A 10 -5.38 15.19 -3.11
C ARG A 10 -4.64 14.03 -2.49
N THR A 11 -4.60 13.95 -1.18
CA THR A 11 -4.25 12.70 -0.50
C THR A 11 -5.29 11.68 -0.94
N PHE A 12 -4.89 10.77 -1.80
CA PHE A 12 -5.70 9.62 -2.15
C PHE A 12 -5.07 8.40 -1.50
N TYR A 13 -5.91 7.53 -0.97
CA TYR A 13 -5.47 6.29 -0.38
C TYR A 13 -5.73 5.16 -1.37
N VAL A 14 -4.92 4.12 -1.29
CA VAL A 14 -5.06 2.92 -2.10
C VAL A 14 -5.18 1.71 -1.20
N ALA A 15 -5.94 0.73 -1.67
CA ALA A 15 -5.87 -0.63 -1.18
C ALA A 15 -5.35 -1.51 -2.32
N LEU A 16 -4.46 -2.45 -1.98
CA LEU A 16 -3.92 -3.40 -2.94
C LEU A 16 -4.78 -4.65 -2.88
N THR A 17 -5.66 -4.81 -3.86
CA THR A 17 -6.64 -5.90 -3.92
C THR A 17 -6.37 -6.85 -5.07
N PHE A 18 -6.67 -8.14 -4.86
CA PHE A 18 -6.58 -9.16 -5.91
C PHE A 18 -7.73 -10.16 -5.77
N SER A 19 -8.18 -10.69 -6.91
CA SER A 19 -9.24 -11.70 -6.97
C SER A 19 -8.64 -13.08 -7.21
N ASP A 20 -9.02 -14.05 -6.38
CA ASP A 20 -8.92 -15.47 -6.71
C ASP A 20 -10.20 -15.90 -7.44
N LYS A 21 -10.08 -16.10 -8.75
CA LYS A 21 -11.20 -16.51 -9.60
C LYS A 21 -11.60 -17.97 -9.42
N VAL A 22 -10.70 -18.83 -8.91
CA VAL A 22 -11.00 -20.24 -8.63
C VAL A 22 -11.82 -20.35 -7.35
N ALA A 23 -11.42 -19.61 -6.32
CA ALA A 23 -12.15 -19.57 -5.05
C ALA A 23 -13.37 -18.64 -5.06
N ASN A 24 -13.50 -17.79 -6.09
CA ASN A 24 -14.48 -16.70 -6.18
C ASN A 24 -14.42 -15.76 -4.96
N LYS A 25 -13.20 -15.34 -4.61
CA LYS A 25 -12.91 -14.50 -3.44
C LYS A 25 -12.03 -13.33 -3.83
N ASP A 26 -12.29 -12.20 -3.19
CA ASP A 26 -11.43 -11.03 -3.27
C ASP A 26 -10.64 -10.89 -1.98
N TYR A 27 -9.42 -10.37 -2.11
CA TYR A 27 -8.49 -10.20 -0.99
C TYR A 27 -7.88 -8.80 -1.02
N ALA A 28 -7.58 -8.26 0.15
CA ALA A 28 -6.77 -7.06 0.33
C ALA A 28 -5.48 -7.40 1.08
N MET A 29 -4.36 -6.83 0.61
CA MET A 29 -3.11 -6.85 1.37
C MET A 29 -3.27 -6.06 2.65
N THR A 30 -3.00 -6.71 3.79
CA THR A 30 -3.31 -6.20 5.11
C THR A 30 -2.11 -6.34 6.03
N GLY A 31 -1.72 -5.25 6.69
CA GLY A 31 -0.68 -5.27 7.74
C GLY A 31 -1.20 -5.98 8.99
N ILE A 32 -0.52 -7.04 9.41
CA ILE A 32 -0.89 -7.79 10.62
C ILE A 32 0.31 -7.87 11.54
N GLN A 33 0.14 -7.38 12.76
CA GLN A 33 1.15 -7.55 13.80
C GLN A 33 1.07 -8.97 14.35
N THR A 34 2.10 -9.77 14.11
CA THR A 34 2.18 -11.15 14.61
C THR A 34 3.10 -11.24 15.83
N GLY A 35 2.56 -11.62 16.99
CA GLY A 35 3.35 -11.94 18.20
C GLY A 35 3.79 -10.74 19.06
N LYS A 36 4.54 -11.02 20.13
CA LYS A 36 5.20 -10.00 20.97
C LYS A 36 6.54 -9.62 20.35
N GLY A 37 6.47 -8.84 19.26
CA GLY A 37 7.61 -8.36 18.47
C GLY A 37 7.07 -7.38 17.42
N LYS A 38 7.91 -6.46 16.93
CA LYS A 38 7.49 -5.38 16.03
C LYS A 38 7.35 -5.79 14.56
N ASP A 39 7.58 -7.06 14.23
CA ASP A 39 7.50 -7.52 12.86
C ASP A 39 6.03 -7.52 12.41
N ILE A 40 5.72 -6.64 11.46
CA ILE A 40 4.38 -6.56 10.86
C ILE A 40 4.46 -7.21 9.50
N THR A 41 3.75 -8.33 9.36
CA THR A 41 3.65 -9.07 8.09
C THR A 41 2.56 -8.45 7.22
N ILE A 42 2.62 -8.73 5.93
CA ILE A 42 1.51 -8.50 5.01
C ILE A 42 0.82 -9.84 4.78
N GLU A 43 -0.48 -9.88 5.01
CA GLU A 43 -1.32 -11.05 4.76
C GLU A 43 -2.46 -10.73 3.80
N ALA A 44 -2.95 -11.77 3.13
CA ALA A 44 -4.13 -11.72 2.28
C ALA A 44 -5.39 -11.86 3.14
N LYS A 45 -6.09 -10.77 3.39
CA LYS A 45 -7.37 -10.78 4.11
C LYS A 45 -8.51 -10.85 3.10
N GLU A 46 -9.38 -11.85 3.22
CA GLU A 46 -10.58 -11.94 2.39
C GLU A 46 -11.47 -10.71 2.64
N VAL A 47 -11.95 -10.11 1.55
CA VAL A 47 -12.82 -8.92 1.57
C VAL A 47 -14.08 -9.21 0.78
N LYS A 48 -15.23 -8.76 1.28
CA LYS A 48 -16.49 -8.86 0.55
C LYS A 48 -16.76 -7.55 -0.18
N SER A 49 -17.39 -7.66 -1.34
CA SER A 49 -17.84 -6.49 -2.10
C SER A 49 -18.75 -5.62 -1.22
N GLY A 50 -18.39 -4.34 -1.07
CA GLY A 50 -19.12 -3.37 -0.26
C GLY A 50 -18.62 -3.22 1.19
N ASP A 51 -17.73 -4.08 1.66
CA ASP A 51 -17.11 -3.91 2.98
C ASP A 51 -16.11 -2.75 2.95
N ALA A 52 -16.18 -1.89 3.96
CA ALA A 52 -15.14 -0.89 4.19
C ALA A 52 -13.85 -1.60 4.65
N LEU A 53 -12.73 -1.25 4.03
CA LEU A 53 -11.42 -1.73 4.43
C LEU A 53 -10.94 -1.00 5.69
N GLY A 54 -10.33 -1.75 6.61
CA GLY A 54 -9.68 -1.18 7.78
C GLY A 54 -8.38 -0.46 7.40
N ASP A 55 -7.94 0.46 8.25
CA ASP A 55 -6.73 1.27 8.02
C ASP A 55 -5.46 0.40 7.89
N GLU A 56 -5.47 -0.82 8.42
CA GLU A 56 -4.41 -1.80 8.24
C GLU A 56 -4.25 -2.29 6.80
N SER A 57 -5.30 -2.18 5.98
CA SER A 57 -5.35 -2.58 4.56
C SER A 57 -5.22 -1.40 3.60
N VAL A 58 -5.01 -0.19 4.13
CA VAL A 58 -5.01 1.06 3.38
C VAL A 58 -3.62 1.69 3.41
N PHE A 59 -3.20 2.20 2.26
CA PHE A 59 -1.89 2.78 2.05
C PHE A 59 -1.98 4.18 1.46
N GLU A 60 -1.14 5.08 1.96
CA GLU A 60 -0.91 6.40 1.40
C GLU A 60 0.30 6.36 0.46
N PRO A 61 0.12 6.69 -0.83
CA PRO A 61 1.22 6.86 -1.76
C PRO A 61 2.05 8.08 -1.36
N MET A 62 3.35 7.86 -1.19
CA MET A 62 4.36 8.89 -0.99
C MET A 62 5.36 8.84 -2.14
N TYR A 63 5.74 10.01 -2.66
CA TYR A 63 6.56 10.10 -3.86
C TYR A 63 8.01 10.42 -3.50
N TYR A 64 8.94 9.63 -4.03
CA TYR A 64 10.38 9.87 -3.94
C TYR A 64 11.00 9.76 -5.33
N TRP A 65 11.24 10.91 -5.95
CA TRP A 65 11.73 11.01 -7.33
C TRP A 65 10.85 10.20 -8.30
N SER A 66 11.39 9.20 -8.98
CA SER A 66 10.66 8.32 -9.91
C SER A 66 9.98 7.12 -9.22
N TYR A 67 10.04 7.04 -7.89
CA TYR A 67 9.50 5.93 -7.11
C TYR A 67 8.28 6.36 -6.29
N THR A 68 7.41 5.38 -6.04
CA THR A 68 6.28 5.48 -5.13
C THR A 68 6.53 4.54 -3.95
N MET A 69 6.35 5.06 -2.74
CA MET A 69 6.35 4.31 -1.49
C MET A 69 4.92 4.24 -0.97
N PHE A 70 4.52 3.14 -0.35
CA PHE A 70 3.16 2.96 0.15
C PHE A 70 3.16 2.88 1.66
N ARG A 71 2.90 4.01 2.33
CA ARG A 71 2.86 4.11 3.79
C ARG A 71 1.58 3.49 4.32
N ASN A 72 1.66 2.55 5.25
CA ASN A 72 0.45 1.97 5.85
C ASN A 72 -0.26 3.00 6.74
N LYS A 73 -1.59 3.05 6.68
CA LYS A 73 -2.39 4.04 7.42
C LYS A 73 -2.49 3.71 8.91
N SER A 74 -2.53 2.43 9.28
CA SER A 74 -2.50 1.98 10.68
C SER A 74 -1.11 2.14 11.31
N TYR A 75 -0.06 1.94 10.51
CA TYR A 75 1.34 1.98 10.95
C TYR A 75 2.13 3.08 10.23
N ASN A 76 2.04 4.31 10.74
CA ASN A 76 2.54 5.54 10.11
C ASN A 76 4.05 5.61 9.78
N ASN A 77 4.88 4.72 10.29
CA ASN A 77 6.32 4.65 9.99
C ASN A 77 6.69 3.41 9.15
N LEU A 78 5.70 2.61 8.79
CA LEU A 78 5.90 1.39 8.03
C LEU A 78 5.33 1.51 6.63
N TYR A 79 6.07 0.95 5.69
CA TYR A 79 5.79 1.01 4.27
C TYR A 79 5.68 -0.40 3.73
N LEU A 80 4.85 -0.60 2.70
CA LEU A 80 4.90 -1.82 1.93
C LEU A 80 6.33 -2.03 1.43
N GLY A 81 6.88 -3.21 1.68
CA GLY A 81 8.21 -3.61 1.26
C GLY A 81 8.18 -4.96 0.57
N CYS A 82 9.13 -5.19 -0.32
CA CYS A 82 9.38 -6.49 -0.94
C CYS A 82 10.87 -6.81 -0.89
N ASP A 83 11.22 -7.98 -0.37
CA ASP A 83 12.61 -8.45 -0.35
C ASP A 83 13.01 -9.18 -1.64
N ASN A 84 14.28 -9.56 -1.74
CA ASN A 84 14.84 -10.25 -2.90
C ASN A 84 14.30 -11.68 -3.10
N THR A 85 13.56 -12.22 -2.13
CA THR A 85 12.88 -13.53 -2.24
C THR A 85 11.44 -13.38 -2.73
N GLY A 86 10.96 -12.14 -2.91
CA GLY A 86 9.57 -11.83 -3.25
C GLY A 86 8.64 -11.80 -2.04
N LYS A 87 9.16 -11.89 -0.81
CA LYS A 87 8.36 -11.80 0.39
C LYS A 87 7.95 -10.36 0.61
N THR A 88 6.65 -10.14 0.77
CA THR A 88 6.06 -8.83 1.05
C THR A 88 5.89 -8.64 2.57
N THR A 89 6.36 -7.51 3.09
CA THR A 89 6.29 -7.15 4.52
C THR A 89 5.99 -5.66 4.69
N LEU A 90 5.74 -5.23 5.93
CA LEU A 90 5.83 -3.83 6.29
C LEU A 90 7.24 -3.52 6.82
N VAL A 91 7.92 -2.58 6.19
CA VAL A 91 9.32 -2.21 6.51
C VAL A 91 9.40 -0.79 7.04
N GLU A 92 10.33 -0.57 7.96
CA GLU A 92 10.65 0.77 8.42
C GLU A 92 11.33 1.58 7.32
N ASN A 93 11.00 2.87 7.27
CA ASN A 93 11.62 3.83 6.37
C ASN A 93 11.99 5.10 7.15
N VAL A 94 13.08 4.99 7.92
CA VAL A 94 13.46 5.96 8.97
C VAL A 94 13.92 7.30 8.40
N ASP A 95 14.63 7.30 7.27
CA ASP A 95 15.11 8.49 6.60
C ASP A 95 14.56 8.55 5.16
N LEU A 96 13.66 9.51 4.91
CA LEU A 96 13.05 9.68 3.59
C LEU A 96 14.02 10.28 2.54
N ASN A 97 15.18 10.78 2.95
CA ASN A 97 16.25 11.18 2.00
C ASN A 97 17.07 9.97 1.53
N TYR A 98 17.06 8.88 2.30
CA TYR A 98 17.76 7.63 1.99
C TYR A 98 16.80 6.45 2.20
N PRO A 99 15.74 6.38 1.38
CA PRO A 99 14.65 5.46 1.62
C PRO A 99 15.10 4.00 1.58
N ASN A 100 14.46 3.16 2.37
CA ASN A 100 14.65 1.73 2.34
C ASN A 100 14.36 1.21 0.91
N PRO A 101 15.35 0.59 0.22
CA PRO A 101 15.17 0.14 -1.16
C PRO A 101 14.02 -0.85 -1.34
N GLN A 102 13.68 -1.61 -0.30
CA GLN A 102 12.56 -2.57 -0.34
C GLN A 102 11.21 -1.87 -0.48
N ALA A 103 11.10 -0.60 -0.08
CA ALA A 103 9.87 0.18 -0.12
C ALA A 103 9.68 0.99 -1.42
N LEU A 104 10.63 0.91 -2.36
CA LEU A 104 10.60 1.69 -3.60
C LEU A 104 9.93 0.91 -4.74
N PHE A 105 8.76 1.37 -5.16
CA PHE A 105 8.02 0.78 -6.28
C PHE A 105 8.00 1.71 -7.48
N VAL A 106 8.08 1.14 -8.68
CA VAL A 106 7.80 1.87 -9.92
C VAL A 106 6.34 1.64 -10.29
N LEU A 107 5.56 2.71 -10.28
CA LEU A 107 4.13 2.66 -10.60
C LEU A 107 3.91 2.97 -12.09
N ASN A 108 3.50 1.96 -12.86
CA ASN A 108 3.32 2.11 -14.31
C ASN A 108 1.90 2.60 -14.69
N LYS A 109 0.87 2.21 -13.93
CA LYS A 109 -0.53 2.53 -14.22
C LYS A 109 -1.35 2.55 -12.93
N VAL A 110 -2.23 3.56 -12.80
CA VAL A 110 -3.28 3.61 -11.78
C VAL A 110 -4.62 3.44 -12.49
N THR A 111 -5.44 2.51 -12.00
CA THR A 111 -6.80 2.32 -12.48
C THR A 111 -7.75 2.74 -11.38
N PHE A 112 -8.58 3.74 -11.65
CA PHE A 112 -9.65 4.11 -10.74
C PHE A 112 -10.83 3.19 -11.00
N LEU A 113 -11.27 2.46 -9.97
CA LEU A 113 -12.53 1.75 -10.03
C LEU A 113 -13.64 2.79 -9.90
N THR A 114 -14.20 3.21 -11.04
CA THR A 114 -15.46 3.93 -11.04
C THR A 114 -16.56 2.92 -10.72
N GLY A 115 -17.20 3.06 -9.56
CA GLY A 115 -18.37 2.26 -9.22
C GLY A 115 -19.45 2.38 -10.29
N ALA A 116 -19.96 1.23 -10.74
CA ALA A 116 -21.20 1.13 -11.51
C ALA A 116 -22.39 1.06 -10.55
#